data_AF-A0A831TZF4-F1
#
_entry.id   AF-A0A831TZF4-F1
#
_cell.length_a   1.000
_cell.length_b   1.000
_cell.length_c   1.000
_cell.angle_alpha   90.00
_cell.angle_beta   90.00
_cell.angle_gamma   90.00
#
_symmetry.space_group_name_H-M   'P 1'
#
loop_
_entity.id
_entity.type
_entity.pdbx_description
1 polymer ?
#
loop_
_entity_poly.entity_id
_entity_poly.type
_entity_poly.pdbx_seq_one_letter_code
_entity_poly.pdbx_strand_id
1 'polypeptide(L)' 'MRRGTLWISVALLAGTILPARAQEPGPFDDVPPTHWAYRAVQELQQRGIFTGYPDGTFSGRRATTRYEFAVALQRLL' A
#
# COMPACT_ATOMS: atom_id res chain seq x y z
N MET A 1 13.64 38.86 -35.33
CA MET A 1 14.28 37.72 -34.63
C MET A 1 13.69 37.58 -33.23
N ARG A 2 13.46 36.34 -32.76
CA ARG A 2 13.07 35.92 -31.39
C ARG A 2 11.57 36.01 -31.00
N ARG A 3 10.77 35.00 -31.37
CA ARG A 3 9.44 34.70 -30.79
C ARG A 3 9.18 33.19 -30.64
N GLY A 4 10.15 32.43 -30.12
CA GLY A 4 10.10 30.95 -30.15
C GLY A 4 10.39 30.21 -28.83
N THR A 5 10.55 30.90 -27.69
CA THR A 5 11.04 30.27 -26.45
C THR A 5 10.05 30.23 -25.29
N LEU A 6 8.83 30.76 -25.45
CA LEU A 6 7.89 30.92 -24.33
C LEU A 6 6.89 29.77 -24.12
N TRP A 7 6.80 28.79 -25.04
CA TRP A 7 5.86 27.68 -24.90
C TRP A 7 6.43 26.44 -24.19
N ILE A 8 7.76 26.34 -24.06
CA ILE A 8 8.40 25.17 -23.41
C ILE A 8 8.42 25.32 -21.87
N SER A 9 8.29 26.53 -21.34
CA SER A 9 8.36 26.79 -19.88
C SER A 9 7.08 26.46 -19.11
N VAL A 10 5.92 26.31 -19.77
CA VAL A 10 4.64 26.03 -19.08
C VAL A 10 4.37 24.52 -18.95
N ALA A 11 4.96 23.70 -19.81
CA ALA A 11 4.77 22.24 -19.78
C ALA A 11 5.50 21.53 -18.62
N LEU A 12 6.49 22.18 -17.98
CA LEU A 12 7.26 21.58 -16.88
C LEU A 12 6.62 21.75 -15.50
N LEU A 13 5.56 22.55 -15.36
CA LEU A 13 4.94 22.88 -14.06
C LEU A 13 3.67 22.08 -13.75
N ALA A 14 3.19 21.23 -14.68
CA ALA A 14 1.94 20.46 -14.50
C ALA A 14 2.14 18.98 -14.14
N GLY A 15 3.38 18.50 -14.03
CA GLY A 15 3.69 17.06 -13.96
C GLY A 15 3.87 16.45 -12.56
N THR A 16 3.77 17.21 -11.46
CA THR A 16 4.36 16.78 -10.17
C THR A 16 3.40 16.35 -9.06
N ILE A 17 2.11 16.15 -9.34
CA ILE A 17 1.21 15.54 -8.33
C ILE A 17 0.38 14.42 -8.98
N LEU A 18 1.04 13.29 -9.23
CA LEU A 18 0.29 12.03 -9.27
C LEU A 18 -0.13 11.77 -7.81
N PRO A 19 -1.43 11.78 -7.47
CA PRO A 19 -1.83 11.31 -6.16
C PRO A 19 -1.33 9.87 -6.05
N ALA A 20 -0.45 9.62 -5.07
CA ALA A 20 -0.10 8.26 -4.71
C ALA A 20 -1.43 7.56 -4.41
N ARG A 21 -1.83 6.62 -5.27
CA ARG A 21 -3.03 5.84 -5.02
C ARG A 21 -2.72 5.03 -3.77
N ALA A 22 -3.33 5.41 -2.65
CA ALA A 22 -3.40 4.51 -1.52
C ALA A 22 -4.07 3.24 -2.04
N GLN A 23 -3.39 2.11 -1.94
CA GLN A 23 -3.97 0.82 -2.26
C GLN A 23 -5.20 0.67 -1.34
N GLU A 24 -6.40 0.71 -1.93
CA GLU A 24 -7.62 0.39 -1.21
C GLU A 24 -7.46 -1.02 -0.62
N PRO A 25 -7.84 -1.26 0.65
CA PRO A 25 -7.65 -2.55 1.28
C PRO A 25 -8.49 -3.63 0.57
N GLY A 26 -7.84 -4.33 -0.37
CA GLY A 26 -8.35 -5.49 -1.09
C GLY A 26 -7.65 -6.77 -0.63
N PRO A 27 -8.19 -7.96 -0.96
CA PRO A 27 -7.60 -9.23 -0.57
C PRO A 27 -6.13 -9.34 -0.99
N PHE A 28 -5.28 -9.94 -0.16
CA PHE A 28 -3.88 -10.19 -0.50
C PHE A 28 -3.75 -11.32 -1.53
N ASP A 29 -2.84 -11.14 -2.49
CA ASP A 29 -2.63 -12.09 -3.60
C ASP A 29 -2.18 -13.49 -3.13
N ASP A 30 -1.43 -13.54 -2.03
CA ASP A 30 -0.90 -14.78 -1.43
C ASP A 30 -1.83 -15.40 -0.37
N VAL A 31 -3.03 -14.85 -0.16
CA VAL A 31 -4.03 -15.36 0.77
C VAL A 31 -5.35 -15.61 0.04
N PRO A 32 -5.49 -16.74 -0.69
CA PRO A 32 -6.71 -17.05 -1.42
C PRO A 32 -7.90 -17.32 -0.48
N PRO A 33 -9.16 -17.15 -0.92
CA PRO A 33 -10.36 -17.41 -0.12
C PRO A 33 -10.46 -18.82 0.49
N THR A 34 -9.77 -19.80 -0.11
CA THR A 34 -9.70 -21.18 0.36
C THR A 34 -8.66 -21.40 1.45
N HIS A 35 -7.79 -20.42 1.72
CA HIS A 35 -6.77 -20.51 2.75
C HIS A 35 -7.41 -20.42 4.14
N TRP A 36 -7.01 -21.29 5.07
CA TRP A 36 -7.58 -21.36 6.41
C TRP A 36 -7.53 -20.02 7.16
N ALA A 37 -6.48 -19.23 6.92
CA ALA A 37 -6.28 -17.93 7.56
C ALA A 37 -7.03 -16.78 6.87
N TYR A 38 -7.70 -17.01 5.73
CA TYR A 38 -8.28 -15.96 4.89
C TYR A 38 -9.16 -14.98 5.68
N ARG A 39 -10.11 -15.51 6.45
CA ARG A 39 -11.05 -14.67 7.23
C ARG A 39 -10.34 -13.84 8.29
N ALA A 40 -9.40 -14.43 9.02
CA ALA A 40 -8.65 -13.73 10.06
C ALA A 40 -7.78 -12.62 9.45
N VAL A 41 -7.08 -12.90 8.35
CA VAL A 41 -6.23 -11.92 7.66
C VAL A 41 -7.08 -10.77 7.10
N GLN A 42 -8.22 -11.08 6.47
CA GLN A 42 -9.14 -10.09 5.95
C GLN A 42 -9.68 -9.17 7.05
N GLU A 43 -10.06 -9.73 8.20
CA GLU A 43 -10.55 -8.93 9.33
C GLU A 43 -9.46 -7.99 9.88
N LEU A 44 -8.24 -8.50 10.07
CA LEU A 44 -7.11 -7.71 10.54
C LEU A 44 -6.73 -6.59 9.55
N GLN A 45 -6.89 -6.83 8.26
CA GLN A 45 -6.69 -5.83 7.22
C GLN A 45 -7.76 -4.74 7.26
N GLN A 46 -9.04 -5.13 7.35
CA GLN A 46 -10.16 -4.20 7.44
C GLN A 46 -10.06 -3.30 8.68
N ARG A 47 -9.50 -3.82 9.78
CA ARG A 47 -9.22 -3.07 11.00
C ARG A 47 -7.94 -2.23 10.94
N GLY A 48 -7.19 -2.29 9.84
CA GLY A 48 -5.92 -1.57 9.66
C GLY A 48 -4.78 -2.09 10.54
N ILE A 49 -4.94 -3.25 11.17
CA ILE A 49 -3.92 -3.84 12.06
C ILE A 49 -2.72 -4.33 11.23
N PHE A 50 -3.01 -5.08 10.16
CA PHE A 50 -2.04 -5.50 9.16
C PHE A 50 -2.41 -4.96 7.77
N THR A 51 -1.52 -4.21 7.15
CA THR A 51 -1.75 -3.60 5.83
C THR A 51 -1.11 -4.38 4.67
N GLY A 52 -0.30 -5.40 4.98
CA GLY A 52 0.53 -6.11 4.00
C GLY A 52 1.72 -5.30 3.49
N TYR A 53 2.29 -5.73 2.38
CA TYR A 53 3.48 -5.13 1.75
C TYR A 53 3.11 -4.40 0.45
N PRO A 54 4.01 -3.54 -0.07
CA PRO A 54 3.78 -2.80 -1.31
C PRO A 54 3.54 -3.67 -2.54
N ASP A 55 3.91 -4.95 -2.49
CA ASP A 55 3.72 -5.92 -3.57
C ASP A 55 2.33 -6.59 -3.56
N GLY A 56 1.45 -6.22 -2.62
CA GLY A 56 0.10 -6.77 -2.53
C GLY A 56 -0.01 -8.06 -1.71
N THR A 57 1.06 -8.48 -1.03
CA THR A 57 1.08 -9.71 -0.23
C THR A 57 0.87 -9.47 1.26
N PHE A 58 0.42 -10.51 1.97
CA PHE A 58 0.49 -10.64 3.42
C PHE A 58 1.82 -11.24 3.88
N SER A 59 2.53 -11.97 3.00
CA SER A 59 3.77 -12.69 3.27
C SER A 59 3.68 -13.64 4.47
N GLY A 60 2.64 -14.48 4.52
CA GLY A 60 2.33 -15.32 5.69
C GLY A 60 3.41 -16.36 6.09
N ARG A 61 4.39 -16.63 5.23
CA ARG A 61 5.53 -17.53 5.52
C ARG A 61 6.78 -16.78 6.01
N ARG A 62 6.79 -15.45 5.95
CA ARG A 62 7.91 -14.63 6.38
C ARG A 62 7.88 -14.47 7.90
N ALA A 63 9.04 -14.58 8.53
CA ALA A 63 9.15 -14.25 9.95
C ALA A 63 8.84 -12.76 10.17
N THR A 64 7.90 -12.48 11.06
CA THR A 64 7.60 -11.12 11.53
C THR A 64 8.70 -10.63 12.48
N THR A 65 9.10 -9.37 12.34
CA THR A 65 10.03 -8.73 13.27
C THR A 65 9.33 -8.34 14.57
N ARG A 66 10.09 -8.19 15.66
CA ARG A 66 9.54 -7.69 16.94
C ARG A 66 8.91 -6.30 16.80
N TYR A 67 9.42 -5.45 15.90
CA TYR A 67 8.87 -4.12 15.66
C TYR A 67 7.51 -4.16 14.97
N GLU A 68 7.36 -4.98 13.93
CA GLU A 68 6.08 -5.17 13.24
C GLU A 68 5.02 -5.74 14.18
N PHE A 69 5.41 -6.72 15.02
CA PHE A 69 4.51 -7.28 16.03
C PHE A 69 4.07 -6.22 17.06
N ALA A 70 4.99 -5.39 17.57
CA ALA A 70 4.66 -4.35 18.54
C ALA A 70 3.69 -3.30 17.96
N VAL A 71 3.89 -2.89 16.70
CA VAL A 71 2.97 -1.98 16.00
C VAL A 71 1.59 -2.62 15.81
N ALA A 72 1.54 -3.89 15.41
CA ALA A 72 0.26 -4.60 15.28
C ALA A 72 -0.48 -4.70 16.62
N LEU A 73 0.24 -5.00 17.72
CA LEU A 73 -0.32 -5.02 19.07
C LEU A 73 -0.84 -3.64 19.49
N GLN A 74 -0.11 -2.57 19.22
CA GLN A 74 -0.54 -1.19 19.51
C GLN A 74 -1.81 -0.79 18.77
N ARG A 75 -2.05 -1.33 17.56
CA ARG A 75 -3.29 -1.09 16.78
C ARG A 75 -4.45 -1.95 17.23
N LEU A 76 -4.16 -3.07 17.91
CA LEU A 76 -5.17 -4.00 18.39
C LEU A 76 -5.84 -3.51 19.68
N LEU A 77 -5.08 -2.84 20.55
CA LEU A 77 -5.50 -2.25 21.82
C LEU A 77 -6.26 -0.92 21.61
#